data_AF-A0A7Y6PLR8-F1
#
_entry.id   AF-A0A7Y6PLR8-F1
#
_cell.length_a   1.000
_cell.length_b   1.000
_cell.length_c   1.000
_cell.angle_alpha   90.00
_cell.angle_beta   90.00
_cell.angle_gamma   90.00
#
_symmetry.space_group_name_H-M   'P 1'
#
loop_
_entity.id
_entity.type
_entity.pdbx_description
1 polymer ?
#
loop_
_entity_poly.entity_id
_entity_poly.type
_entity_poly.pdbx_seq_one_letter_code
_entity_poly.pdbx_strand_id
1 'polypeptide(L)'
;MSAGTTIEACKTPARADMMVVDWTPEMRGDIEAAMKEGLVTVKYDCKSIELVPSCAIPGSYGYIGTTRREKKIEMANKDEVAANLPVGGLSWLSDLGGKLGRESALAAQLVMVGKRSSAKKRADRSELASGCETATHFVRAATVGAFVVATGSKAELAASAKIMGKGASAGSSSSTKIQAQDGDIDACAKSTTDGAAPPDQCGAIVRVELEPIGGEAAQTAELAVASCPDGFAMSGGACRRLETPHQCNPGDEKECTTQCDAGNAESCGTLAMMHRSGVGAAKDWAKAAQLGQRACDKDVSAGCRIVAAAKLGGQGIDKDKAGALALLDKVCQAGDGMGCVELGVARMADKKLANDAQYAFRRACYGGGEHEGCAWLGTLYAEGKGGQRVNEKLAAKFFEKGCKEGSARACSGLADLYKAGKGVAKDAAKAKELYGQACNAGDEKACKKK
;
A
#
# COMPACT_ATOMS: atom_id res chain seq x y z
N MET A 1 9.80 6.59 40.50
CA MET A 1 10.54 6.27 39.27
C MET A 1 9.64 5.38 38.44
N SER A 2 8.84 6.00 37.56
CA SER A 2 7.83 5.29 36.76
C SER A 2 8.40 4.99 35.38
N ALA A 3 8.14 3.76 34.92
CA ALA A 3 8.64 3.16 33.71
C ALA A 3 8.31 3.99 32.45
N GLY A 4 9.34 4.31 31.67
CA GLY A 4 9.19 4.87 30.34
C GLY A 4 8.88 3.75 29.34
N THR A 5 7.64 3.71 28.87
CA THR A 5 7.21 2.87 27.76
C THR A 5 7.96 3.33 26.51
N THR A 6 8.99 2.60 26.10
CA THR A 6 9.62 2.79 24.80
C THR A 6 8.58 2.47 23.71
N ILE A 7 8.13 3.53 23.02
CA ILE A 7 7.31 3.42 21.82
C ILE A 7 8.12 2.63 20.80
N GLU A 8 7.65 1.43 20.47
CA GLU A 8 8.21 0.57 19.43
C GLU A 8 8.12 1.34 18.11
N ALA A 9 9.27 1.84 17.64
CA ALA A 9 9.36 2.68 16.47
C ALA A 9 8.88 1.91 15.24
N CYS A 10 7.94 2.47 14.49
CA CYS A 10 7.74 2.05 13.11
C CYS A 10 9.11 2.18 12.41
N LYS A 11 9.64 1.10 11.81
CA LYS A 11 10.77 1.22 10.89
C LYS A 11 10.33 2.17 9.79
N THR A 12 10.77 3.42 9.90
CA THR A 12 10.30 4.58 9.16
C THR A 12 10.28 4.26 7.66
N PRO A 13 9.13 4.28 6.96
CA PRO A 13 9.18 4.21 5.51
C PRO A 13 10.01 5.40 5.02
N ALA A 14 10.94 5.16 4.09
CA ALA A 14 11.86 6.19 3.58
C ALA A 14 11.15 7.45 3.06
N ARG A 15 9.86 7.34 2.74
CA ARG A 15 8.95 8.42 2.37
C ARG A 15 7.51 7.94 2.59
N ALA A 16 6.65 8.78 3.15
CA ALA A 16 5.21 8.49 3.27
C ALA A 16 4.40 9.54 2.51
N ASP A 17 3.42 9.08 1.73
CA ASP A 17 2.50 9.97 1.04
C ASP A 17 1.09 9.74 1.55
N MET A 18 0.50 10.75 2.20
CA MET A 18 -0.79 10.63 2.88
C MET A 18 -1.85 11.54 2.28
N MET A 19 -3.06 11.02 2.10
CA MET A 19 -4.21 11.85 1.76
C MET A 19 -4.70 12.58 3.02
N VAL A 20 -4.97 13.87 2.88
CA VAL A 20 -5.42 14.76 3.97
C VAL A 20 -6.95 14.89 4.01
N VAL A 21 -7.65 14.19 3.09
CA VAL A 21 -9.11 14.15 2.98
C VAL A 21 -9.79 13.68 4.28
N ASP A 22 -9.08 12.88 5.08
CA ASP A 22 -9.52 12.35 6.37
C ASP A 22 -9.41 13.30 7.56
N TRP A 23 -8.63 14.37 7.42
CA TRP A 23 -8.36 15.24 8.54
C TRP A 23 -9.59 16.05 8.88
N THR A 24 -9.76 16.36 10.16
CA THR A 24 -10.83 17.27 10.57
C THR A 24 -10.59 18.66 9.96
N PRO A 25 -11.63 19.49 9.79
CA PRO A 25 -11.46 20.87 9.31
C PRO A 25 -10.43 21.65 10.13
N GLU A 26 -10.35 21.40 11.43
CA GLU A 26 -9.38 22.02 12.34
C GLU A 26 -7.95 21.60 11.99
N MET A 27 -7.69 20.29 11.85
CA MET A 27 -6.37 19.78 11.46
C MET A 27 -5.89 20.32 10.09
N ARG A 28 -6.82 20.50 9.14
CA ARG A 28 -6.50 21.08 7.83
C ARG A 28 -6.17 22.57 7.93
N GLY A 29 -6.88 23.30 8.78
CA GLY A 29 -6.54 24.69 9.12
C GLY A 29 -5.17 24.79 9.80
N ASP A 30 -4.88 23.89 10.74
CA ASP A 30 -3.65 23.90 11.54
C ASP A 30 -2.41 23.66 10.67
N ILE A 31 -2.46 22.72 9.71
CA ILE A 31 -1.34 22.52 8.79
C ILE A 31 -1.15 23.71 7.85
N GLU A 32 -2.23 24.33 7.37
CA GLU A 32 -2.12 25.51 6.51
C GLU A 32 -1.51 26.70 7.25
N ALA A 33 -1.83 26.86 8.54
CA ALA A 33 -1.21 27.84 9.42
C ALA A 33 0.27 27.50 9.65
N ALA A 34 0.59 26.27 10.04
CA ALA A 34 1.96 25.83 10.30
C ALA A 34 2.87 25.97 9.06
N MET A 35 2.35 25.70 7.86
CA MET A 35 3.09 25.89 6.60
C MET A 35 3.45 27.36 6.30
N LYS A 36 2.81 28.34 6.94
CA LYS A 36 3.18 29.77 6.83
C LYS A 36 4.33 30.14 7.77
N GLU A 37 4.54 29.38 8.83
CA GLU A 37 5.53 29.67 9.87
C GLU A 37 6.88 28.97 9.60
N GLY A 38 6.85 27.79 8.97
CA GLY A 38 8.05 27.05 8.60
C GLY A 38 7.73 25.71 7.96
N LEU A 39 8.72 24.83 7.85
CA LEU A 39 8.47 23.46 7.41
C LEU A 39 7.81 22.66 8.54
N VAL A 40 6.63 22.13 8.25
CA VAL A 40 5.78 21.46 9.22
C VAL A 40 6.43 20.15 9.64
N THR A 41 6.56 19.93 10.94
CA THR A 41 6.98 18.63 11.50
C THR A 41 5.80 17.85 12.03
N VAL A 42 5.93 16.53 11.94
CA VAL A 42 4.89 15.60 12.33
C VAL A 42 5.46 14.41 13.08
N LYS A 43 4.65 13.91 14.00
CA LYS A 43 4.80 12.55 14.52
C LYS A 43 3.98 11.63 13.63
N TYR A 44 4.64 10.65 13.04
CA TYR A 44 4.04 9.67 12.15
C TYR A 44 4.43 8.28 12.61
N ASP A 45 3.43 7.46 12.91
CA ASP A 45 3.58 6.10 13.44
C ASP A 45 3.10 5.02 12.45
N CYS A 46 3.03 5.37 11.17
CA CYS A 46 2.53 4.52 10.09
C CYS A 46 1.01 4.26 10.09
N LYS A 47 0.28 4.75 11.08
CA LYS A 47 -1.19 4.67 11.15
C LYS A 47 -1.86 6.03 11.28
N SER A 48 -1.18 6.99 11.90
CA SER A 48 -1.66 8.31 12.21
C SER A 48 -0.57 9.36 11.96
N ILE A 49 -1.02 10.57 11.70
CA ILE A 49 -0.17 11.76 11.58
C ILE A 49 -0.67 12.79 12.58
N GLU A 50 0.25 13.26 13.41
CA GLU A 50 -0.01 14.27 14.42
C GLU A 50 0.93 15.46 14.14
N LEU A 51 0.35 16.64 13.95
CA LEU A 51 1.12 17.87 13.76
C LEU A 51 1.87 18.18 15.06
N VAL A 52 3.14 18.58 14.95
CA VAL A 52 3.94 19.06 16.09
C VAL A 52 4.18 20.56 15.90
N PRO A 53 3.16 21.41 16.11
CA PRO A 53 3.19 22.83 15.73
C PRO A 53 4.28 23.63 16.46
N SER A 54 4.68 23.22 17.68
CA SER A 54 5.77 23.83 18.44
C SER A 54 7.17 23.58 17.84
N CYS A 55 7.25 22.88 16.71
CA CYS A 55 8.50 22.31 16.18
C CYS A 55 8.69 22.59 14.68
N ALA A 56 8.51 23.83 14.21
CA ALA A 56 8.77 24.15 12.81
C ALA A 56 10.28 24.11 12.48
N ILE A 57 10.65 23.48 11.36
CA ILE A 57 12.03 23.57 10.82
C ILE A 57 12.14 24.87 10.00
N PRO A 58 13.23 25.64 10.13
CA PRO A 58 13.47 26.81 9.28
C PRO A 58 13.38 26.48 7.78
N GLY A 59 12.53 27.21 7.07
CA GLY A 59 12.32 27.04 5.64
C GLY A 59 10.94 27.54 5.21
N SER A 60 10.67 27.50 3.91
CA SER A 60 9.39 27.93 3.36
C SER A 60 8.94 27.01 2.22
N TYR A 61 7.67 27.11 1.88
CA TYR A 61 7.09 26.40 0.73
C TYR A 61 6.91 27.35 -0.44
N GLY A 62 7.48 26.99 -1.59
CA GLY A 62 7.13 27.59 -2.87
C GLY A 62 5.91 26.90 -3.46
N TYR A 63 5.02 27.65 -4.11
CA TYR A 63 3.94 27.08 -4.90
C TYR A 63 4.39 26.85 -6.34
N ILE A 64 4.10 25.67 -6.87
CA ILE A 64 4.34 25.26 -8.25
C ILE A 64 2.99 24.90 -8.86
N GLY A 65 2.51 25.74 -9.77
CA GLY A 65 1.32 25.46 -10.55
C GLY A 65 1.52 24.25 -11.46
N THR A 66 0.48 23.44 -11.60
CA THR A 66 0.50 22.27 -12.47
C THR A 66 -0.76 22.25 -13.33
N THR A 67 -0.75 21.48 -14.41
CA THR A 67 -1.97 21.27 -15.21
C THR A 67 -3.09 20.76 -14.31
N ARG A 68 -4.26 21.41 -14.36
CA ARG A 68 -5.46 21.02 -13.61
C ARG A 68 -5.78 19.55 -13.89
N ARG A 69 -5.76 18.73 -12.83
CA ARG A 69 -6.15 17.32 -12.89
C ARG A 69 -7.40 17.13 -12.07
N GLU A 70 -8.41 16.54 -12.69
CA GLU A 70 -9.68 16.25 -12.06
C GLU A 70 -9.89 14.74 -12.00
N LYS A 71 -10.17 14.24 -10.79
CA LYS A 71 -10.45 12.82 -10.55
C LYS A 71 -11.83 12.71 -9.91
N LYS A 72 -12.78 12.15 -10.66
CA LYS A 72 -14.08 11.72 -10.14
C LYS A 72 -14.03 10.24 -9.83
N ILE A 73 -14.51 9.89 -8.65
CA ILE A 73 -14.57 8.54 -8.15
C ILE A 73 -16.02 8.31 -7.76
N GLU A 74 -16.68 7.41 -8.46
CA GLU A 74 -18.04 6.96 -8.13
C GLU A 74 -17.97 5.48 -7.79
N MET A 75 -18.51 5.13 -6.63
CA MET A 75 -18.55 3.77 -6.12
C MET A 75 -20.01 3.44 -5.84
N ALA A 76 -20.55 2.47 -6.58
CA ALA A 76 -21.99 2.23 -6.67
C ALA A 76 -22.55 1.50 -5.43
N ASN A 77 -21.70 0.90 -4.61
CA ASN A 77 -22.12 0.12 -3.44
C ASN A 77 -20.95 -0.08 -2.46
N LYS A 78 -21.28 -0.59 -1.27
CA LYS A 78 -20.34 -0.95 -0.20
C LYS A 78 -19.14 -1.80 -0.67
N ASP A 79 -19.35 -2.74 -1.60
CA ASP A 79 -18.28 -3.63 -2.07
C ASP A 79 -17.30 -2.85 -2.95
N GLU A 80 -17.77 -1.98 -3.85
CA GLU A 80 -16.92 -1.07 -4.63
C GLU A 80 -16.18 -0.04 -3.77
N VAL A 81 -16.81 0.43 -2.69
CA VAL A 81 -16.18 1.31 -1.69
C VAL A 81 -15.05 0.58 -0.98
N ALA A 82 -15.31 -0.62 -0.46
CA ALA A 82 -14.27 -1.43 0.17
C ALA A 82 -13.14 -1.81 -0.80
N ALA A 83 -13.42 -1.89 -2.10
CA ALA A 83 -12.47 -2.39 -3.10
C ALA A 83 -11.54 -1.32 -3.71
N ASN A 84 -11.96 -0.05 -3.74
CA ASN A 84 -11.22 1.03 -4.42
C ASN A 84 -10.57 2.05 -3.48
N LEU A 85 -10.77 1.95 -2.16
CA LEU A 85 -10.14 2.86 -1.19
C LEU A 85 -8.70 2.42 -0.87
N PRO A 86 -7.73 3.36 -0.85
CA PRO A 86 -6.36 3.07 -0.48
C PRO A 86 -6.27 2.50 0.93
N VAL A 87 -5.50 1.41 1.08
CA VAL A 87 -5.26 0.77 2.38
C VAL A 87 -4.24 1.64 3.12
N GLY A 88 -4.69 2.38 4.13
CA GLY A 88 -3.83 3.19 5.00
C GLY A 88 -4.19 4.67 5.14
N GLY A 89 -5.31 5.15 4.60
CA GLY A 89 -5.62 6.57 4.73
C GLY A 89 -7.10 6.94 4.71
N LEU A 90 -7.98 6.08 5.24
CA LEU A 90 -9.42 6.33 5.41
C LEU A 90 -10.00 5.51 6.59
N SER A 91 -9.52 5.76 7.82
CA SER A 91 -9.95 5.00 9.02
C SER A 91 -11.45 5.13 9.34
N TRP A 92 -12.09 6.23 8.93
CA TRP A 92 -13.54 6.43 9.10
C TRP A 92 -14.35 5.84 7.93
N LEU A 93 -13.73 5.54 6.77
CA LEU A 93 -14.42 4.87 5.67
C LEU A 93 -14.53 3.35 5.85
N SER A 94 -13.69 2.76 6.71
CA SER A 94 -13.92 1.40 7.22
C SER A 94 -15.25 1.35 7.99
N ASP A 95 -15.53 2.38 8.79
CA ASP A 95 -16.80 2.60 9.47
C ASP A 95 -17.95 2.95 8.51
N LEU A 96 -17.72 3.73 7.45
CA LEU A 96 -18.73 3.96 6.40
C LEU A 96 -19.07 2.67 5.65
N GLY A 97 -18.09 1.80 5.34
CA GLY A 97 -18.38 0.49 4.79
C GLY A 97 -19.35 -0.28 5.68
N GLY A 98 -19.21 -0.18 7.01
CA GLY A 98 -20.18 -0.70 7.98
C GLY A 98 -21.56 -0.02 7.94
N LYS A 99 -21.60 1.30 7.70
CA LYS A 99 -22.80 2.16 7.78
C LYS A 99 -23.52 2.42 6.45
N LEU A 100 -22.91 2.08 5.30
CA LEU A 100 -23.52 2.20 3.98
C LEU A 100 -24.57 1.10 3.80
N GLY A 101 -25.82 1.52 3.61
CA GLY A 101 -26.93 0.61 3.31
C GLY A 101 -26.77 -0.04 1.92
N ARG A 102 -27.59 -1.05 1.64
CA ARG A 102 -27.54 -1.83 0.38
C ARG A 102 -27.68 -0.99 -0.91
N GLU A 103 -28.17 0.25 -0.81
CA GLU A 103 -28.39 1.17 -1.94
C GLU A 103 -27.57 2.47 -1.84
N SER A 104 -26.65 2.57 -0.87
CA SER A 104 -25.83 3.75 -0.68
C SER A 104 -24.55 3.67 -1.54
N ALA A 105 -24.34 4.71 -2.33
CA ALA A 105 -23.16 4.93 -3.14
C ALA A 105 -22.29 6.03 -2.51
N LEU A 106 -21.03 6.08 -2.92
CA LEU A 106 -20.07 7.12 -2.55
C LEU A 106 -19.56 7.81 -3.80
N ALA A 107 -19.49 9.13 -3.77
CA ALA A 107 -18.84 9.94 -4.77
C ALA A 107 -17.74 10.77 -4.13
N ALA A 108 -16.55 10.77 -4.72
CA ALA A 108 -15.48 11.69 -4.37
C ALA A 108 -14.99 12.40 -5.62
N GLN A 109 -14.85 13.72 -5.56
CA GLN A 109 -14.20 14.51 -6.59
C GLN A 109 -12.99 15.19 -5.98
N LEU A 110 -11.86 15.09 -6.68
CA LEU A 110 -10.62 15.74 -6.32
C LEU A 110 -10.14 16.55 -7.51
N VAL A 111 -9.84 17.82 -7.28
CA VAL A 111 -9.16 18.70 -8.22
C VAL A 111 -7.79 19.01 -7.65
N MET A 112 -6.76 18.80 -8.46
CA MET A 112 -5.38 19.14 -8.13
C MET A 112 -4.91 20.20 -9.11
N VAL A 113 -4.38 21.31 -8.58
CA VAL A 113 -3.94 22.47 -9.39
C VAL A 113 -2.46 22.79 -9.21
N GLY A 114 -1.82 22.28 -8.15
CA GLY A 114 -0.41 22.55 -7.92
C GLY A 114 0.14 21.85 -6.70
N LYS A 115 1.36 22.25 -6.33
CA LYS A 115 2.07 21.72 -5.18
C LYS A 115 2.74 22.84 -4.41
N ARG A 116 2.62 22.82 -3.09
CA ARG A 116 3.52 23.56 -2.20
C ARG A 116 4.71 22.67 -1.92
N SER A 117 5.92 23.08 -2.27
CA SER A 117 7.13 22.27 -2.09
C SER A 117 8.20 23.07 -1.36
N SER A 118 8.86 22.41 -0.42
CA SER A 118 10.09 22.92 0.16
C SER A 118 11.27 22.66 -0.78
N ALA A 119 12.24 23.57 -0.79
CA ALA A 119 13.56 23.33 -1.40
C ALA A 119 14.40 22.35 -0.55
N LYS A 120 14.07 22.21 0.74
CA LYS A 120 14.78 21.37 1.70
C LYS A 120 14.44 19.91 1.45
N LYS A 121 15.46 19.13 1.08
CA LYS A 121 15.33 17.69 0.76
C LYS A 121 15.51 16.80 1.98
N ARG A 122 16.22 17.26 3.00
CA ARG A 122 16.52 16.53 4.24
C ARG A 122 16.57 17.51 5.41
N ALA A 123 16.18 17.04 6.59
CA ALA A 123 16.33 17.77 7.83
C ALA A 123 16.99 16.87 8.87
N ASP A 124 17.95 17.41 9.60
CA ASP A 124 18.64 16.71 10.68
C ASP A 124 18.01 17.06 12.03
N ARG A 125 18.10 16.14 13.00
CA ARG A 125 17.57 16.39 14.35
C ARG A 125 18.21 17.61 15.04
N SER A 126 19.43 17.98 14.67
CA SER A 126 20.12 19.16 15.19
C SER A 126 19.46 20.49 14.80
N GLU A 127 18.58 20.49 13.80
CA GLU A 127 17.87 21.68 13.32
C GLU A 127 16.54 21.92 14.06
N LEU A 128 16.16 20.99 14.94
CA LEU A 128 14.94 21.08 15.72
C LEU A 128 15.18 21.83 17.03
N ALA A 129 14.21 22.66 17.44
CA ALA A 129 14.22 23.32 18.74
C ALA A 129 14.11 22.31 19.91
N SER A 130 14.47 22.72 21.12
CA SER A 130 14.25 21.92 22.33
C SER A 130 12.74 21.63 22.53
N GLY A 131 12.36 20.38 22.82
CA GLY A 131 10.95 19.95 22.95
C GLY A 131 10.35 19.32 21.69
N CYS A 132 11.19 19.06 20.68
CA CYS A 132 10.83 18.43 19.40
C CYS A 132 11.05 16.92 19.35
N GLU A 133 11.25 16.23 20.48
CA GLU A 133 11.74 14.85 20.50
C GLU A 133 10.79 13.86 19.82
N THR A 134 9.50 14.20 19.78
CA THR A 134 8.40 13.44 19.19
C THR A 134 8.29 13.59 17.66
N ALA A 135 8.97 14.58 17.06
CA ALA A 135 8.96 14.77 15.62
C ALA A 135 9.73 13.64 14.92
N THR A 136 9.09 13.07 13.90
CA THR A 136 9.64 11.92 13.14
C THR A 136 9.90 12.26 11.68
N HIS A 137 9.06 13.11 11.10
CA HIS A 137 9.12 13.53 9.71
C HIS A 137 8.84 15.01 9.61
N PHE A 138 9.18 15.59 8.46
CA PHE A 138 8.68 16.89 8.05
C PHE A 138 7.90 16.77 6.74
N VAL A 139 6.93 17.65 6.55
CA VAL A 139 6.17 17.76 5.30
C VAL A 139 7.09 18.41 4.28
N ARG A 140 7.60 17.62 3.34
CA ARG A 140 8.45 18.11 2.27
C ARG A 140 7.64 18.84 1.21
N ALA A 141 6.43 18.34 0.93
CA ALA A 141 5.54 18.95 -0.03
C ALA A 141 4.08 18.60 0.23
N ALA A 142 3.17 19.42 -0.29
CA ALA A 142 1.73 19.23 -0.19
C ALA A 142 1.06 19.51 -1.54
N THR A 143 0.22 18.59 -2.02
CA THR A 143 -0.60 18.80 -3.21
C THR A 143 -1.79 19.70 -2.87
N VAL A 144 -2.01 20.71 -3.71
CA VAL A 144 -3.01 21.77 -3.51
C VAL A 144 -4.15 21.63 -4.52
N GLY A 145 -5.38 21.88 -4.06
CA GLY A 145 -6.56 22.04 -4.90
C GLY A 145 -7.86 22.08 -4.10
N ALA A 146 -8.81 21.21 -4.45
CA ALA A 146 -10.10 21.11 -3.76
C ALA A 146 -10.64 19.69 -3.82
N PHE A 147 -11.45 19.30 -2.85
CA PHE A 147 -12.11 18.00 -2.85
C PHE A 147 -13.48 18.03 -2.19
N VAL A 148 -14.32 17.09 -2.59
CA VAL A 148 -15.59 16.78 -1.93
C VAL A 148 -15.81 15.27 -1.93
N VAL A 149 -16.30 14.75 -0.82
CA VAL A 149 -16.70 13.35 -0.61
C VAL A 149 -18.12 13.37 -0.10
N ALA A 150 -19.01 12.68 -0.82
CA ALA A 150 -20.42 12.60 -0.52
C ALA A 150 -20.91 11.15 -0.58
N THR A 151 -21.96 10.86 0.18
CA THR A 151 -22.67 9.57 0.16
C THR A 151 -24.16 9.83 -0.06
N GLY A 152 -24.81 8.99 -0.85
CA GLY A 152 -26.24 9.12 -1.16
C GLY A 152 -26.70 7.92 -1.99
N SER A 153 -27.92 7.94 -2.53
CA SER A 153 -28.30 6.92 -3.51
C SER A 153 -27.55 7.15 -4.83
N LYS A 154 -27.39 6.09 -5.63
CA LYS A 154 -26.73 6.20 -6.95
C LYS A 154 -27.41 7.21 -7.87
N ALA A 155 -28.74 7.28 -7.84
CA ALA A 155 -29.52 8.23 -8.64
C ALA A 155 -29.27 9.67 -8.18
N GLU A 156 -29.16 9.90 -6.87
CA GLU A 156 -28.89 11.23 -6.32
C GLU A 156 -27.48 11.69 -6.59
N LEU A 157 -26.47 10.84 -6.40
CA LEU A 157 -25.08 11.18 -6.71
C LEU A 157 -24.89 11.46 -8.21
N ALA A 158 -25.57 10.72 -9.08
CA ALA A 158 -25.57 10.95 -10.52
C ALA A 158 -26.32 12.24 -10.92
N ALA A 159 -27.46 12.54 -10.27
CA ALA A 159 -28.21 13.76 -10.48
C ALA A 159 -27.51 14.99 -9.89
N SER A 160 -26.64 14.77 -8.91
CA SER A 160 -25.91 15.80 -8.19
C SER A 160 -24.65 16.26 -8.92
N ALA A 161 -24.76 16.54 -10.22
CA ALA A 161 -23.78 17.33 -10.96
C ALA A 161 -23.44 18.67 -10.25
N LYS A 162 -24.32 19.10 -9.33
CA LYS A 162 -24.23 20.29 -8.46
C LYS A 162 -23.70 20.08 -7.03
N ILE A 163 -23.30 18.89 -6.56
CA ILE A 163 -22.55 18.76 -5.28
C ILE A 163 -21.27 19.63 -5.29
N MET A 164 -20.83 20.02 -6.48
CA MET A 164 -19.44 20.34 -6.79
C MET A 164 -19.23 21.77 -7.27
N GLY A 165 -20.26 22.63 -7.21
CA GLY A 165 -20.16 24.01 -7.67
C GLY A 165 -21.09 24.98 -6.95
N LYS A 166 -20.47 25.96 -6.27
CA LYS A 166 -21.04 26.96 -5.34
C LYS A 166 -21.69 26.39 -4.08
N GLY A 167 -20.95 26.51 -2.97
CA GLY A 167 -21.45 26.65 -1.60
C GLY A 167 -22.76 25.93 -1.31
N ALA A 168 -22.68 24.65 -0.96
CA ALA A 168 -23.75 23.91 -0.32
C ALA A 168 -23.94 24.43 1.12
N SER A 169 -24.34 25.69 1.25
CA SER A 169 -25.01 26.18 2.44
C SER A 169 -26.32 25.43 2.59
N ALA A 170 -26.57 25.01 3.83
CA ALA A 170 -27.69 24.18 4.24
C ALA A 170 -29.01 24.61 3.60
N GLY A 171 -29.62 23.70 2.83
CA GLY A 171 -30.99 23.86 2.36
C GLY A 171 -31.22 23.38 0.93
N SER A 172 -31.41 22.07 0.76
CA SER A 172 -32.37 21.52 -0.20
C SER A 172 -32.42 20.00 -0.06
N SER A 173 -33.63 19.47 -0.10
CA SER A 173 -34.17 18.11 0.11
C SER A 173 -33.49 16.92 -0.59
N SER A 174 -32.16 16.81 -0.62
CA SER A 174 -31.47 15.64 -1.18
C SER A 174 -30.93 14.73 -0.07
N SER A 175 -31.07 13.41 -0.21
CA SER A 175 -30.51 12.42 0.73
C SER A 175 -28.98 12.34 0.67
N THR A 176 -28.35 13.21 -0.12
CA THR A 176 -26.91 13.34 -0.28
C THR A 176 -26.32 13.97 0.99
N LYS A 177 -25.48 13.20 1.68
CA LYS A 177 -24.71 13.66 2.83
C LYS A 177 -23.28 13.92 2.41
N ILE A 178 -22.84 15.18 2.52
CA ILE A 178 -21.43 15.55 2.40
C ILE A 178 -20.71 15.02 3.64
N GLN A 179 -19.67 14.24 3.42
CA GLN A 179 -18.88 13.62 4.48
C GLN A 179 -17.60 14.41 4.74
N ALA A 180 -16.94 14.88 3.69
CA ALA A 180 -15.76 15.72 3.79
C ALA A 180 -15.71 16.66 2.58
N GLN A 181 -15.38 17.92 2.80
CA GLN A 181 -15.18 18.90 1.74
C GLN A 181 -14.12 19.90 2.17
N ASP A 182 -13.27 20.30 1.23
CA ASP A 182 -12.39 21.45 1.40
C ASP A 182 -12.03 22.07 0.06
N GLY A 183 -11.88 23.39 0.05
CA GLY A 183 -11.77 24.20 -1.17
C GLY A 183 -13.03 24.21 -2.03
N ASP A 184 -13.04 25.10 -3.01
CA ASP A 184 -14.06 25.24 -4.03
C ASP A 184 -13.52 24.73 -5.38
N ILE A 185 -14.15 23.66 -5.86
CA ILE A 185 -13.82 22.97 -7.10
C ILE A 185 -14.04 23.86 -8.33
N ASP A 186 -15.03 24.75 -8.29
CA ASP A 186 -15.28 25.70 -9.37
C ASP A 186 -14.21 26.80 -9.37
N ALA A 187 -13.81 27.25 -8.19
CA ALA A 187 -12.76 28.26 -8.07
C ALA A 187 -11.42 27.74 -8.66
N CYS A 188 -11.18 26.43 -8.56
CA CYS A 188 -10.04 25.78 -9.19
C CYS A 188 -10.00 25.87 -10.72
N ALA A 189 -11.09 26.19 -11.40
CA ALA A 189 -11.08 26.39 -12.86
C ALA A 189 -10.18 27.55 -13.29
N LYS A 190 -9.87 28.49 -12.39
CA LYS A 190 -9.02 29.65 -12.66
C LYS A 190 -7.51 29.36 -12.49
N SER A 191 -7.12 28.12 -12.19
CA SER A 191 -5.73 27.77 -11.95
C SER A 191 -4.87 27.86 -13.21
N THR A 192 -3.65 28.35 -13.08
CA THR A 192 -2.63 28.39 -14.14
C THR A 192 -1.36 27.66 -13.70
N THR A 193 -0.54 27.21 -14.66
CA THR A 193 0.76 26.58 -14.39
C THR A 193 1.80 27.58 -13.91
N ASP A 194 1.68 28.83 -14.37
CA ASP A 194 2.68 29.89 -14.13
C ASP A 194 2.30 30.80 -12.94
N GLY A 195 1.17 30.50 -12.28
CA GLY A 195 0.68 31.25 -11.14
C GLY A 195 1.56 31.06 -9.90
N ALA A 196 1.81 32.15 -9.17
CA ALA A 196 2.59 32.15 -7.93
C ALA A 196 1.81 31.59 -6.71
N ALA A 197 0.49 31.38 -6.85
CA ALA A 197 -0.40 30.85 -5.81
C ALA A 197 -1.59 30.12 -6.45
N PRO A 198 -2.27 29.21 -5.72
CA PRO A 198 -3.55 28.67 -6.16
C PRO A 198 -4.61 29.80 -6.22
N PRO A 199 -5.64 29.68 -7.06
CA PRO A 199 -6.78 30.61 -7.04
C PRO A 199 -7.41 30.71 -5.66
N ASP A 200 -8.00 31.87 -5.35
CA ASP A 200 -8.79 32.06 -4.13
C ASP A 200 -9.80 30.92 -3.99
N GLN A 201 -9.86 30.35 -2.78
CA GLN A 201 -10.72 29.20 -2.45
C GLN A 201 -10.34 27.85 -3.12
N CYS A 202 -9.28 27.76 -3.94
CA CYS A 202 -8.74 26.49 -4.47
C CYS A 202 -7.45 26.04 -3.75
N GLY A 203 -7.26 26.49 -2.52
CA GLY A 203 -5.99 26.33 -1.79
C GLY A 203 -5.86 25.09 -0.91
N ALA A 204 -6.88 24.21 -0.87
CA ALA A 204 -6.95 23.15 0.12
C ALA A 204 -5.84 22.10 -0.07
N ILE A 205 -5.30 21.62 1.04
CA ILE A 205 -4.32 20.53 1.03
C ILE A 205 -5.02 19.19 0.81
N VAL A 206 -4.72 18.55 -0.31
CA VAL A 206 -5.31 17.26 -0.70
C VAL A 206 -4.44 16.08 -0.23
N ARG A 207 -3.13 16.27 -0.27
CA ARG A 207 -2.13 15.22 0.01
C ARG A 207 -0.87 15.86 0.58
N VAL A 208 -0.22 15.19 1.52
CA VAL A 208 1.10 15.56 2.05
C VAL A 208 2.12 14.48 1.73
N GLU A 209 3.35 14.91 1.49
CA GLU A 209 4.51 14.06 1.28
C GLU A 209 5.47 14.30 2.45
N LEU A 210 5.71 13.24 3.21
CA LEU A 210 6.53 13.23 4.40
C LEU A 210 7.92 12.70 4.09
N GLU A 211 8.92 13.38 4.60
CA GLU A 211 10.32 13.00 4.52
C GLU A 211 10.85 12.81 5.95
N PRO A 212 11.55 11.71 6.25
CA PRO A 212 12.05 11.44 7.60
C PRO A 212 13.06 12.51 8.05
N ILE A 213 13.00 12.87 9.33
CA ILE A 213 14.02 13.71 9.96
C ILE A 213 15.16 12.79 10.39
N GLY A 214 16.38 13.11 9.96
CA GLY A 214 17.54 12.24 10.00
C GLY A 214 17.88 11.65 11.37
N GLY A 215 17.90 10.31 11.39
CA GLY A 215 18.96 9.44 11.90
C GLY A 215 19.16 8.31 10.87
N GLU A 216 20.39 8.14 10.37
CA GLU A 216 20.88 7.20 9.34
C GLU A 216 19.84 6.43 8.47
N ALA A 217 19.52 6.97 7.29
CA ALA A 217 19.00 6.20 6.17
C ALA A 217 19.92 6.36 4.95
N ALA A 218 20.77 5.34 4.77
CA ALA A 218 21.60 4.95 3.64
C ALA A 218 21.62 5.89 2.42
N GLN A 219 22.75 6.56 2.26
CA GLN A 219 23.27 6.94 0.96
C GLN A 219 23.84 5.69 0.28
N THR A 220 23.49 5.44 -0.98
CA THR A 220 24.44 5.05 -2.05
C THR A 220 23.75 5.15 -3.40
N ALA A 221 24.34 5.94 -4.29
CA ALA A 221 24.01 5.97 -5.71
C ALA A 221 24.59 4.71 -6.38
N GLU A 222 23.81 4.09 -7.26
CA GLU A 222 24.15 2.88 -8.00
C GLU A 222 25.29 3.13 -9.00
N LEU A 223 26.39 2.39 -8.83
CA LEU A 223 27.19 1.86 -9.94
C LEU A 223 27.17 0.34 -9.78
N ALA A 224 26.41 -0.32 -10.65
CA ALA A 224 26.24 -1.77 -10.63
C ALA A 224 27.54 -2.48 -11.02
N VAL A 225 28.07 -3.30 -10.10
CA VAL A 225 29.05 -4.35 -10.42
C VAL A 225 28.31 -5.69 -10.34
N ALA A 226 28.37 -6.48 -11.42
CA ALA A 226 27.51 -7.63 -11.64
C ALA A 226 27.88 -8.89 -10.82
N SER A 227 29.06 -8.96 -10.21
CA SER A 227 29.43 -10.03 -9.27
C SER A 227 30.73 -9.70 -8.50
N CYS A 228 30.87 -10.25 -7.29
CA CYS A 228 32.06 -10.05 -6.46
C CYS A 228 33.13 -11.14 -6.67
N PRO A 229 34.43 -10.81 -6.53
CA PRO A 229 35.52 -11.78 -6.50
C PRO A 229 35.44 -12.73 -5.29
N ASP A 230 36.12 -13.87 -5.38
CA ASP A 230 36.21 -14.86 -4.28
C ASP A 230 36.69 -14.22 -2.96
N GLY A 231 35.95 -14.48 -1.87
CA GLY A 231 36.22 -13.91 -0.54
C GLY A 231 35.53 -12.57 -0.26
N PHE A 232 34.70 -12.06 -1.18
CA PHE A 232 33.91 -10.85 -1.04
C PHE A 232 32.43 -11.11 -1.38
N ALA A 233 31.51 -10.48 -0.66
CA ALA A 233 30.08 -10.51 -1.00
C ALA A 233 29.52 -9.09 -1.18
N MET A 234 28.45 -8.99 -1.96
CA MET A 234 27.72 -7.74 -2.18
C MET A 234 27.01 -7.32 -0.89
N SER A 235 27.34 -6.13 -0.40
CA SER A 235 26.66 -5.50 0.75
C SER A 235 26.57 -4.00 0.52
N GLY A 236 25.35 -3.47 0.41
CA GLY A 236 25.12 -2.04 0.12
C GLY A 236 25.62 -1.59 -1.26
N GLY A 237 25.52 -2.45 -2.28
CA GLY A 237 25.95 -2.13 -3.65
C GLY A 237 27.46 -2.21 -3.92
N ALA A 238 28.27 -2.66 -2.94
CA ALA A 238 29.71 -2.86 -3.09
C ALA A 238 30.17 -4.22 -2.56
N CYS A 239 31.24 -4.76 -3.15
CA CYS A 239 31.89 -5.99 -2.69
C CYS A 239 32.72 -5.72 -1.43
N ARG A 240 32.37 -6.36 -0.30
CA ARG A 240 33.06 -6.23 0.98
C ARG A 240 33.62 -7.57 1.45
N ARG A 241 34.75 -7.53 2.16
CA ARG A 241 35.43 -8.69 2.74
C ARG A 241 34.58 -9.27 3.87
N LEU A 242 34.43 -10.60 3.89
CA LEU A 242 33.48 -11.35 4.71
C LEU A 242 33.89 -11.51 6.18
N GLU A 243 34.18 -10.40 6.86
CA GLU A 243 34.55 -10.41 8.30
C GLU A 243 33.33 -10.34 9.23
N THR A 244 32.12 -10.14 8.68
CA THR A 244 30.84 -10.11 9.40
C THR A 244 29.78 -10.98 8.71
N PRO A 245 28.76 -11.48 9.44
CA PRO A 245 27.73 -12.36 8.87
C PRO A 245 26.97 -11.71 7.72
N HIS A 246 26.96 -12.33 6.54
CA HIS A 246 26.37 -11.80 5.31
C HIS A 246 25.22 -12.67 4.78
N GLN A 247 24.49 -12.17 3.78
CA GLN A 247 23.46 -12.94 3.10
C GLN A 247 24.12 -13.97 2.18
N CYS A 248 23.82 -15.25 2.40
CA CYS A 248 24.36 -16.33 1.60
C CYS A 248 23.82 -16.36 0.17
N ASN A 249 24.55 -17.03 -0.73
CA ASN A 249 24.05 -17.30 -2.07
C ASN A 249 22.95 -18.37 -2.05
N PRO A 250 21.76 -18.10 -2.65
CA PRO A 250 20.71 -19.10 -2.76
C PRO A 250 21.20 -20.32 -3.55
N GLY A 251 21.26 -21.48 -2.90
CA GLY A 251 21.73 -22.74 -3.51
C GLY A 251 23.02 -23.31 -2.90
N ASP A 252 23.78 -22.52 -2.15
CA ASP A 252 24.92 -23.01 -1.37
C ASP A 252 24.48 -23.33 0.07
N GLU A 253 24.12 -24.59 0.32
CA GLU A 253 23.64 -25.03 1.65
C GLU A 253 24.69 -24.77 2.74
N LYS A 254 25.99 -24.94 2.42
CA LYS A 254 27.07 -24.83 3.39
C LYS A 254 27.34 -23.38 3.76
N GLU A 255 27.36 -22.48 2.78
CA GLU A 255 27.45 -21.04 3.02
C GLU A 255 26.23 -20.57 3.83
N CYS A 256 25.01 -20.91 3.41
CA CYS A 256 23.79 -20.52 4.10
C CYS A 256 23.73 -21.05 5.55
N THR A 257 24.21 -22.27 5.79
CA THR A 257 24.33 -22.83 7.15
C THR A 257 25.30 -21.99 7.98
N THR A 258 26.50 -21.74 7.44
CA THR A 258 27.54 -20.95 8.14
C THR A 258 27.03 -19.56 8.49
N GLN A 259 26.38 -18.85 7.56
CA GLN A 259 25.88 -17.50 7.78
C GLN A 259 24.69 -17.46 8.74
N CYS A 260 23.78 -18.44 8.65
CA CYS A 260 22.67 -18.56 9.59
C CYS A 260 23.17 -18.80 11.02
N ASP A 261 24.16 -19.68 11.19
CA ASP A 261 24.76 -19.98 12.50
C ASP A 261 25.61 -18.84 13.05
N ALA A 262 26.18 -18.00 12.17
CA ALA A 262 26.79 -16.73 12.53
C ALA A 262 25.76 -15.64 12.89
N GLY A 263 24.45 -15.92 12.82
CA GLY A 263 23.36 -15.04 13.26
C GLY A 263 22.70 -14.22 12.17
N ASN A 264 23.03 -14.41 10.88
CA ASN A 264 22.37 -13.73 9.78
C ASN A 264 20.96 -14.32 9.55
N ALA A 265 19.92 -13.56 9.91
CA ALA A 265 18.53 -14.02 9.85
C ALA A 265 18.00 -14.21 8.42
N GLU A 266 18.46 -13.41 7.46
CA GLU A 266 18.10 -13.55 6.05
C GLU A 266 18.64 -14.86 5.48
N SER A 267 19.90 -15.21 5.80
CA SER A 267 20.51 -16.50 5.46
C SER A 267 19.77 -17.68 6.10
N CYS A 268 19.29 -17.54 7.34
CA CYS A 268 18.39 -18.53 7.94
C CYS A 268 17.08 -18.68 7.15
N GLY A 269 16.49 -17.59 6.68
CA GLY A 269 15.29 -17.59 5.84
C GLY A 269 15.52 -18.27 4.48
N THR A 270 16.65 -17.97 3.82
CA THR A 270 17.06 -18.61 2.56
C THR A 270 17.28 -20.12 2.76
N LEU A 271 18.01 -20.52 3.80
CA LEU A 271 18.24 -21.93 4.09
C LEU A 271 16.93 -22.67 4.42
N ALA A 272 16.02 -22.03 5.15
CA ALA A 272 14.69 -22.56 5.41
C ALA A 272 13.91 -22.77 4.10
N MET A 273 14.01 -21.85 3.14
CA MET A 273 13.38 -21.97 1.83
C MET A 273 13.98 -23.12 1.01
N MET A 274 15.29 -23.33 1.08
CA MET A 274 15.99 -24.43 0.41
C MET A 274 15.47 -25.78 0.94
N HIS A 275 15.42 -25.96 2.26
CA HIS A 275 14.86 -27.18 2.86
C HIS A 275 13.36 -27.34 2.63
N ARG A 276 12.59 -26.26 2.55
CA ARG A 276 11.16 -26.31 2.20
C ARG A 276 10.94 -26.82 0.77
N SER A 277 11.70 -26.29 -0.18
CA SER A 277 11.53 -26.56 -1.62
C SER A 277 12.24 -27.83 -2.10
N GLY A 278 13.33 -28.21 -1.44
CA GLY A 278 14.25 -29.25 -1.91
C GLY A 278 15.22 -28.77 -3.00
N VAL A 279 15.29 -27.46 -3.24
CA VAL A 279 16.21 -26.85 -4.23
C VAL A 279 17.40 -26.28 -3.47
N GLY A 280 18.60 -26.75 -3.82
CA GLY A 280 19.86 -26.35 -3.17
C GLY A 280 20.13 -27.01 -1.81
N ALA A 281 19.16 -27.72 -1.23
CA ALA A 281 19.33 -28.57 -0.06
C ALA A 281 18.31 -29.71 -0.09
N ALA A 282 18.54 -30.77 0.70
CA ALA A 282 17.56 -31.86 0.83
C ALA A 282 16.23 -31.35 1.41
N LYS A 283 15.10 -31.80 0.86
CA LYS A 283 13.77 -31.40 1.31
C LYS A 283 13.51 -31.91 2.72
N ASP A 284 13.34 -31.00 3.67
CA ASP A 284 13.10 -31.30 5.09
C ASP A 284 12.25 -30.18 5.72
N TRP A 285 10.98 -30.49 5.97
CA TRP A 285 10.05 -29.51 6.55
C TRP A 285 10.31 -29.22 8.03
N ALA A 286 10.86 -30.17 8.79
CA ALA A 286 11.17 -29.96 10.19
C ALA A 286 12.34 -28.98 10.32
N LYS A 287 13.40 -29.20 9.54
CA LYS A 287 14.55 -28.29 9.46
C LYS A 287 14.16 -26.93 8.87
N ALA A 288 13.31 -26.91 7.84
CA ALA A 288 12.77 -25.66 7.29
C ALA A 288 11.98 -24.85 8.30
N ALA A 289 11.11 -25.49 9.09
CA ALA A 289 10.35 -24.82 10.14
C ALA A 289 11.26 -24.27 11.25
N GLN A 290 12.26 -25.04 11.68
CA GLN A 290 13.22 -24.61 12.70
C GLN A 290 14.04 -23.40 12.26
N LEU A 291 14.61 -23.44 11.05
CA LEU A 291 15.38 -22.34 10.47
C LEU A 291 14.50 -21.13 10.17
N GLY A 292 13.29 -21.38 9.67
CA GLY A 292 12.28 -20.36 9.43
C GLY A 292 11.87 -19.66 10.72
N GLN A 293 11.78 -20.39 11.84
CA GLN A 293 11.51 -19.82 13.15
C GLN A 293 12.66 -18.90 13.60
N ARG A 294 13.91 -19.33 13.48
CA ARG A 294 15.09 -18.49 13.77
C ARG A 294 15.07 -17.18 12.99
N ALA A 295 14.71 -17.24 11.70
CA ALA A 295 14.57 -16.06 10.86
C ALA A 295 13.36 -15.19 11.27
N CYS A 296 12.23 -15.84 11.58
CA CYS A 296 11.00 -15.16 11.98
C CYS A 296 11.11 -14.45 13.33
N ASP A 297 11.87 -15.01 14.28
CA ASP A 297 12.17 -14.40 15.58
C ASP A 297 12.96 -13.09 15.43
N LYS A 298 13.51 -12.83 14.23
CA LYS A 298 14.19 -11.60 13.83
C LYS A 298 13.37 -10.79 12.81
N ASP A 299 12.07 -11.06 12.73
CA ASP A 299 11.10 -10.39 11.85
C ASP A 299 11.39 -10.51 10.34
N VAL A 300 12.11 -11.55 9.92
CA VAL A 300 12.29 -11.85 8.49
C VAL A 300 11.01 -12.50 7.95
N SER A 301 10.28 -11.77 7.11
CA SER A 301 9.00 -12.20 6.53
C SER A 301 9.06 -13.57 5.84
N ALA A 302 10.14 -13.85 5.11
CA ALA A 302 10.33 -15.14 4.44
C ALA A 302 10.34 -16.32 5.42
N GLY A 303 11.03 -16.17 6.57
CA GLY A 303 11.04 -17.16 7.65
C GLY A 303 9.65 -17.35 8.26
N CYS A 304 8.97 -16.24 8.57
CA CYS A 304 7.63 -16.30 9.15
C CYS A 304 6.60 -16.96 8.23
N ARG A 305 6.66 -16.71 6.91
CA ARG A 305 5.80 -17.39 5.92
C ARG A 305 6.06 -18.89 5.86
N ILE A 306 7.32 -19.31 5.94
CA ILE A 306 7.68 -20.74 5.97
C ILE A 306 7.11 -21.43 7.22
N VAL A 307 7.26 -20.80 8.39
CA VAL A 307 6.68 -21.32 9.64
C VAL A 307 5.16 -21.38 9.56
N ALA A 308 4.50 -20.33 9.04
CA ALA A 308 3.06 -20.32 8.88
C ALA A 308 2.58 -21.43 7.93
N ALA A 309 3.27 -21.64 6.80
CA ALA A 309 2.98 -22.73 5.88
C ALA A 309 3.13 -24.11 6.55
N ALA A 310 4.21 -24.30 7.31
CA ALA A 310 4.45 -25.53 8.08
C ALA A 310 3.33 -25.78 9.11
N LYS A 311 2.90 -24.75 9.84
CA LYS A 311 1.79 -24.81 10.81
C LYS A 311 0.43 -25.06 10.15
N LEU A 312 0.15 -24.50 8.97
CA LEU A 312 -1.09 -24.76 8.23
C LEU A 312 -1.17 -26.21 7.74
N GLY A 313 -0.04 -26.73 7.24
CA GLY A 313 0.07 -28.07 6.68
C GLY A 313 0.29 -29.19 7.70
N GLY A 314 0.80 -28.87 8.90
CA GLY A 314 1.32 -29.88 9.84
C GLY A 314 2.58 -30.57 9.30
N GLN A 315 3.42 -29.83 8.56
CA GLN A 315 4.60 -30.38 7.90
C GLN A 315 5.84 -30.12 8.75
N GLY A 316 6.43 -31.18 9.30
CA GLY A 316 7.63 -31.08 10.15
C GLY A 316 7.39 -30.50 11.54
N ILE A 317 6.22 -29.92 11.80
CA ILE A 317 5.73 -29.43 13.09
C ILE A 317 4.23 -29.71 13.22
N ASP A 318 3.70 -29.62 14.43
CA ASP A 318 2.26 -29.78 14.69
C ASP A 318 1.42 -28.74 13.97
N LYS A 319 0.22 -29.16 13.59
CA LYS A 319 -0.74 -28.31 12.91
C LYS A 319 -1.30 -27.26 13.88
N ASP A 320 -1.10 -26.00 13.54
CA ASP A 320 -1.57 -24.85 14.32
C ASP A 320 -2.10 -23.76 13.38
N LYS A 321 -3.36 -23.92 12.94
CA LYS A 321 -4.01 -22.97 12.03
C LYS A 321 -4.12 -21.57 12.63
N ALA A 322 -4.45 -21.47 13.93
CA ALA A 322 -4.66 -20.20 14.58
C ALA A 322 -3.35 -19.41 14.67
N GLY A 323 -2.27 -20.05 15.11
CA GLY A 323 -0.95 -19.43 15.15
C GLY A 323 -0.40 -19.12 13.76
N ALA A 324 -0.69 -19.94 12.74
CA ALA A 324 -0.30 -19.62 11.37
C ALA A 324 -0.99 -18.36 10.83
N LEU A 325 -2.31 -18.24 11.05
CA LEU A 325 -3.07 -17.06 10.64
C LEU A 325 -2.60 -15.81 11.36
N ALA A 326 -2.34 -15.89 12.67
CA ALA A 326 -1.78 -14.78 13.43
C ALA A 326 -0.41 -14.35 12.90
N LEU A 327 0.43 -15.32 12.53
CA LEU A 327 1.75 -15.04 11.98
C LEU A 327 1.68 -14.39 10.59
N LEU A 328 0.83 -14.91 9.70
CA LEU A 328 0.61 -14.31 8.38
C LEU A 328 -0.04 -12.92 8.48
N ASP A 329 -0.90 -12.69 9.47
CA ASP A 329 -1.46 -11.37 9.74
C ASP A 329 -0.38 -10.39 10.17
N LYS A 330 0.53 -10.77 11.08
CA LYS A 330 1.72 -9.97 11.44
C LYS A 330 2.57 -9.63 10.20
N VAL A 331 2.87 -10.63 9.37
CA VAL A 331 3.68 -10.46 8.14
C VAL A 331 2.98 -9.52 7.14
N CYS A 332 1.68 -9.73 6.92
CA CYS A 332 0.87 -8.85 6.07
C CYS A 332 0.78 -7.42 6.63
N GLN A 333 0.76 -7.27 7.96
CA GLN A 333 0.81 -5.98 8.64
C GLN A 333 2.12 -5.23 8.45
N ALA A 334 3.22 -5.95 8.31
CA ALA A 334 4.54 -5.41 8.00
C ALA A 334 4.70 -5.00 6.52
N GLY A 335 3.68 -5.19 5.67
CA GLY A 335 3.70 -4.79 4.25
C GLY A 335 4.22 -5.86 3.29
N ASP A 336 4.45 -7.09 3.75
CA ASP A 336 4.87 -8.19 2.87
C ASP A 336 3.70 -8.68 2.00
N GLY A 337 3.77 -8.40 0.70
CA GLY A 337 2.71 -8.70 -0.27
C GLY A 337 2.41 -10.20 -0.37
N MET A 338 3.45 -11.06 -0.37
CA MET A 338 3.27 -12.51 -0.37
C MET A 338 2.57 -13.01 0.88
N GLY A 339 2.91 -12.49 2.06
CA GLY A 339 2.27 -12.86 3.33
C GLY A 339 0.81 -12.44 3.37
N CYS A 340 0.46 -11.29 2.78
CA CYS A 340 -0.93 -10.91 2.56
C CYS A 340 -1.67 -11.86 1.62
N VAL A 341 -1.04 -12.31 0.53
CA VAL A 341 -1.63 -13.31 -0.37
C VAL A 341 -1.83 -14.65 0.37
N GLU A 342 -0.81 -15.14 1.06
CA GLU A 342 -0.87 -16.38 1.83
C GLU A 342 -1.93 -16.32 2.93
N LEU A 343 -2.07 -15.19 3.63
CA LEU A 343 -3.14 -14.94 4.60
C LEU A 343 -4.52 -15.03 3.94
N GLY A 344 -4.71 -14.36 2.81
CA GLY A 344 -5.97 -14.39 2.06
C GLY A 344 -6.34 -15.80 1.62
N VAL A 345 -5.37 -16.56 1.09
CA VAL A 345 -5.58 -17.96 0.69
C VAL A 345 -5.91 -18.84 1.91
N ALA A 346 -5.19 -18.68 3.02
CA ALA A 346 -5.45 -19.42 4.25
C ALA A 346 -6.86 -19.14 4.80
N ARG A 347 -7.31 -17.88 4.76
CA ARG A 347 -8.67 -17.49 5.13
C ARG A 347 -9.73 -18.06 4.17
N MET A 348 -9.46 -18.07 2.86
CA MET A 348 -10.37 -18.67 1.87
C MET A 348 -10.58 -20.18 2.07
N ALA A 349 -9.58 -20.88 2.62
CA ALA A 349 -9.69 -22.30 2.94
C ALA A 349 -10.57 -22.58 4.16
N ASP A 350 -10.82 -21.59 5.02
CA ASP A 350 -11.74 -21.67 6.16
C ASP A 350 -13.05 -20.96 5.84
N LYS A 351 -14.16 -21.72 5.79
CA LYS A 351 -15.49 -21.16 5.52
C LYS A 351 -15.88 -20.04 6.47
N LYS A 352 -15.41 -20.05 7.72
CA LYS A 352 -15.72 -19.01 8.71
C LYS A 352 -14.96 -17.71 8.46
N LEU A 353 -13.80 -17.78 7.80
CA LEU A 353 -12.90 -16.65 7.57
C LEU A 353 -12.85 -16.19 6.12
N ALA A 354 -13.51 -16.92 5.20
CA ALA A 354 -13.47 -16.63 3.77
C ALA A 354 -13.89 -15.20 3.42
N ASN A 355 -14.81 -14.60 4.18
CA ASN A 355 -15.24 -13.22 3.98
C ASN A 355 -14.13 -12.19 4.30
N ASP A 356 -13.21 -12.54 5.21
CA ASP A 356 -12.11 -11.68 5.65
C ASP A 356 -10.87 -11.80 4.76
N ALA A 357 -10.87 -12.73 3.79
CA ALA A 357 -9.77 -12.93 2.85
C ALA A 357 -9.59 -11.72 1.91
N GLN A 358 -10.70 -11.05 1.56
CA GLN A 358 -10.69 -9.87 0.70
C GLN A 358 -9.78 -8.77 1.25
N TYR A 359 -9.77 -8.58 2.56
CA TYR A 359 -8.91 -7.59 3.21
C TYR A 359 -7.43 -7.83 2.90
N ALA A 360 -6.98 -9.08 3.03
CA ALA A 360 -5.59 -9.47 2.82
C ALA A 360 -5.20 -9.34 1.33
N PHE A 361 -6.06 -9.81 0.42
CA PHE A 361 -5.81 -9.68 -1.02
C PHE A 361 -5.79 -8.22 -1.50
N ARG A 362 -6.64 -7.36 -0.93
CA ARG A 362 -6.61 -5.92 -1.22
C ARG A 362 -5.31 -5.30 -0.75
N ARG A 363 -4.83 -5.67 0.43
CA ARG A 363 -3.55 -5.17 0.92
C ARG A 363 -2.39 -5.63 0.04
N ALA A 364 -2.39 -6.87 -0.42
CA ALA A 364 -1.43 -7.34 -1.43
C ALA A 364 -1.53 -6.55 -2.76
N CYS A 365 -2.75 -6.31 -3.26
CA CYS A 365 -2.98 -5.62 -4.55
C CYS A 365 -2.49 -4.15 -4.57
N TYR A 366 -2.51 -3.47 -3.42
CA TYR A 366 -2.17 -2.05 -3.31
C TYR A 366 -0.92 -1.74 -2.47
N GLY A 367 -0.41 -2.70 -1.69
CA GLY A 367 0.62 -2.50 -0.65
C GLY A 367 2.07 -2.65 -1.10
N GLY A 368 2.33 -2.86 -2.39
CA GLY A 368 3.69 -2.95 -2.96
C GLY A 368 4.24 -4.37 -3.04
N GLY A 369 4.86 -4.69 -4.19
CA GLY A 369 5.67 -5.88 -4.41
C GLY A 369 5.00 -7.04 -5.15
N GLU A 370 3.72 -7.34 -4.90
CA GLU A 370 3.10 -8.56 -5.43
C GLU A 370 1.72 -8.33 -6.06
N HIS A 371 1.66 -8.35 -7.40
CA HIS A 371 0.44 -8.07 -8.16
C HIS A 371 -0.56 -9.23 -8.19
N GLU A 372 -0.19 -10.36 -7.58
CA GLU A 372 -1.05 -11.53 -7.35
C GLU A 372 -2.26 -11.21 -6.48
N GLY A 373 -2.17 -10.23 -5.57
CA GLY A 373 -3.32 -9.78 -4.78
C GLY A 373 -4.49 -9.31 -5.65
N CYS A 374 -4.19 -8.61 -6.75
CA CYS A 374 -5.20 -8.14 -7.69
C CYS A 374 -5.81 -9.30 -8.49
N ALA A 375 -5.03 -10.33 -8.82
CA ALA A 375 -5.55 -11.54 -9.44
C ALA A 375 -6.55 -12.25 -8.52
N TRP A 376 -6.22 -12.41 -7.24
CA TRP A 376 -7.13 -13.01 -6.26
C TRP A 376 -8.42 -12.20 -6.09
N LEU A 377 -8.34 -10.86 -6.01
CA LEU A 377 -9.53 -10.01 -5.97
C LEU A 377 -10.39 -10.17 -7.23
N GLY A 378 -9.77 -10.19 -8.41
CA GLY A 378 -10.46 -10.45 -9.67
C GLY A 378 -11.22 -11.77 -9.63
N THR A 379 -10.58 -12.85 -9.14
CA THR A 379 -11.22 -14.16 -8.99
C THR A 379 -12.38 -14.13 -7.99
N LEU A 380 -12.22 -13.49 -6.82
CA LEU A 380 -13.30 -13.38 -5.83
C LEU A 380 -14.57 -12.77 -6.44
N TYR A 381 -14.42 -11.70 -7.22
CA TYR A 381 -15.54 -11.03 -7.86
C TYR A 381 -16.05 -11.73 -9.11
N ALA A 382 -15.19 -12.38 -9.90
CA ALA A 382 -15.63 -13.13 -11.07
C ALA A 382 -16.49 -14.35 -10.66
N GLU A 383 -16.17 -14.96 -9.53
CA GLU A 383 -16.79 -16.21 -9.07
C GLU A 383 -17.81 -16.02 -7.92
N GLY A 384 -17.90 -14.82 -7.33
CA GLY A 384 -18.76 -14.56 -6.18
C GLY A 384 -18.33 -15.33 -4.93
N LYS A 385 -17.04 -15.32 -4.62
CA LYS A 385 -16.43 -16.03 -3.49
C LYS A 385 -15.99 -15.06 -2.38
N GLY A 386 -15.73 -15.59 -1.18
CA GLY A 386 -15.24 -14.78 -0.05
C GLY A 386 -16.23 -13.69 0.37
N GLY A 387 -17.52 -14.05 0.42
CA GLY A 387 -18.62 -13.15 0.77
C GLY A 387 -19.01 -12.17 -0.34
N GLN A 388 -18.32 -12.18 -1.48
CA GLN A 388 -18.62 -11.29 -2.61
C GLN A 388 -19.73 -11.84 -3.49
N ARG A 389 -20.45 -10.95 -4.17
CA ARG A 389 -21.33 -11.31 -5.29
C ARG A 389 -20.54 -11.36 -6.58
N VAL A 390 -21.05 -12.12 -7.55
CA VAL A 390 -20.52 -12.10 -8.91
C VAL A 390 -20.61 -10.67 -9.47
N ASN A 391 -19.46 -10.09 -9.80
CA ASN A 391 -19.32 -8.78 -10.41
C ASN A 391 -18.15 -8.82 -11.42
N GLU A 392 -18.46 -9.28 -12.63
CA GLU A 392 -17.48 -9.48 -13.70
C GLU A 392 -16.85 -8.16 -14.18
N LYS A 393 -17.58 -7.04 -14.10
CA LYS A 393 -17.06 -5.70 -14.44
C LYS A 393 -15.96 -5.27 -13.47
N LEU A 394 -16.19 -5.48 -12.18
CA LEU A 394 -15.20 -5.17 -11.14
C LEU A 394 -14.02 -6.15 -11.19
N ALA A 395 -14.30 -7.44 -11.45
CA ALA A 395 -13.26 -8.43 -11.68
C ALA A 395 -12.32 -8.03 -12.83
N ALA A 396 -12.87 -7.57 -13.96
CA ALA A 396 -12.09 -7.07 -15.09
C ALA A 396 -11.16 -5.92 -14.69
N LYS A 397 -11.62 -4.96 -13.87
CA LYS A 397 -10.77 -3.87 -13.36
C LYS A 397 -9.60 -4.38 -12.52
N PHE A 398 -9.84 -5.35 -11.64
CA PHE A 398 -8.77 -5.93 -10.82
C PHE A 398 -7.78 -6.75 -11.63
N PHE A 399 -8.28 -7.55 -12.57
CA PHE A 399 -7.43 -8.30 -13.49
C PHE A 399 -6.63 -7.38 -14.41
N GLU A 400 -7.21 -6.29 -14.91
CA GLU A 400 -6.50 -5.28 -15.69
C GLU A 400 -5.38 -4.62 -14.88
N LYS A 401 -5.63 -4.24 -13.64
CA LYS A 401 -4.59 -3.71 -12.76
C LYS A 401 -3.48 -4.73 -12.53
N GLY A 402 -3.82 -5.95 -12.12
CA GLY A 402 -2.81 -6.99 -11.87
C GLY A 402 -2.00 -7.33 -13.12
N CYS A 403 -2.65 -7.36 -14.29
CA CYS A 403 -2.00 -7.65 -15.56
C CYS A 403 -1.03 -6.54 -16.00
N LYS A 404 -1.44 -5.27 -15.88
CA LYS A 404 -0.58 -4.10 -16.16
C LYS A 404 0.70 -4.11 -15.33
N GLU A 405 0.63 -4.68 -14.14
CA GLU A 405 1.74 -4.76 -13.22
C GLU A 405 2.49 -6.11 -13.32
N GLY A 406 2.12 -6.99 -14.26
CA GLY A 406 2.88 -8.20 -14.57
C GLY A 406 2.40 -9.50 -13.92
N SER A 407 1.25 -9.53 -13.24
CA SER A 407 0.67 -10.80 -12.79
C SER A 407 0.12 -11.61 -13.97
N ALA A 408 0.78 -12.73 -14.26
CA ALA A 408 0.38 -13.67 -15.30
C ALA A 408 -1.05 -14.18 -15.08
N ARG A 409 -1.40 -14.51 -13.82
CA ARG A 409 -2.74 -14.96 -13.44
C ARG A 409 -3.80 -13.90 -13.69
N ALA A 410 -3.49 -12.63 -13.42
CA ALA A 410 -4.40 -11.52 -13.69
C ALA A 410 -4.62 -11.33 -15.21
N CYS A 411 -3.56 -11.41 -16.02
CA CYS A 411 -3.69 -11.36 -17.48
C CYS A 411 -4.55 -12.49 -18.04
N SER A 412 -4.35 -13.73 -17.55
CA SER A 412 -5.20 -14.88 -17.91
C SER A 412 -6.66 -14.69 -17.50
N GLY A 413 -6.90 -14.18 -16.30
CA GLY A 413 -8.26 -13.87 -15.81
C GLY A 413 -8.95 -12.82 -16.68
N LEU A 414 -8.23 -11.76 -17.08
CA LEU A 414 -8.77 -10.75 -18.00
C LEU A 414 -9.05 -11.33 -19.39
N ALA A 415 -8.16 -12.17 -19.90
CA ALA A 415 -8.33 -12.86 -21.19
C ALA A 415 -9.58 -13.77 -21.19
N ASP A 416 -9.79 -14.54 -20.11
CA ASP A 416 -10.98 -15.36 -19.94
C ASP A 416 -12.27 -14.51 -19.96
N LEU A 417 -12.26 -13.31 -19.34
CA LEU A 417 -13.39 -12.38 -19.39
C LEU A 417 -13.65 -11.82 -20.80
N TYR A 418 -12.62 -11.39 -21.53
CA TYR A 418 -12.75 -10.93 -22.92
C TYR A 418 -13.20 -12.04 -23.88
N LYS A 419 -12.71 -13.26 -23.69
CA LYS A 419 -13.12 -14.42 -24.50
C LYS A 419 -14.60 -14.75 -24.29
N ALA A 420 -15.08 -14.64 -23.05
CA ALA A 420 -16.46 -14.95 -22.69
C ALA A 420 -17.43 -13.77 -22.88
N GLY A 421 -16.95 -12.53 -22.99
CA GLY A 421 -17.80 -11.33 -22.99
C GLY A 421 -18.43 -11.04 -21.63
N LYS A 422 -17.72 -11.39 -20.54
CA LYS A 422 -18.19 -11.31 -19.16
C LYS A 422 -17.65 -10.06 -18.49
N GLY A 423 -18.53 -9.10 -18.17
CA GLY A 423 -18.12 -7.81 -17.62
C GLY A 423 -17.35 -6.88 -18.58
N VAL A 424 -16.96 -7.37 -19.76
CA VAL A 424 -16.32 -6.63 -20.85
C VAL A 424 -16.94 -7.06 -22.18
N ALA A 425 -16.84 -6.21 -23.22
CA ALA A 425 -17.26 -6.61 -24.56
C ALA A 425 -16.41 -7.79 -25.04
N LYS A 426 -17.06 -8.78 -25.66
CA LYS A 426 -16.37 -9.96 -26.17
C LYS A 426 -15.36 -9.55 -27.25
N ASP A 427 -14.10 -9.91 -27.05
CA ASP A 427 -13.01 -9.61 -27.97
C ASP A 427 -11.99 -10.75 -27.96
N ALA A 428 -12.05 -11.59 -29.00
CA ALA A 428 -11.16 -12.74 -29.12
C ALA A 428 -9.71 -12.34 -29.45
N ALA A 429 -9.49 -11.22 -30.14
CA ALA A 429 -8.16 -10.74 -30.46
C ALA A 429 -7.47 -10.21 -29.20
N LYS A 430 -8.19 -9.41 -28.41
CA LYS A 430 -7.69 -8.92 -27.12
C LYS A 430 -7.44 -10.06 -26.13
N ALA A 431 -8.33 -11.06 -26.08
CA ALA A 431 -8.12 -12.24 -25.25
C ALA A 431 -6.83 -13.00 -25.64
N LYS A 432 -6.58 -13.18 -26.94
CA LYS A 432 -5.36 -13.84 -27.44
C LYS A 432 -4.10 -13.06 -27.07
N GLU A 433 -4.11 -11.74 -27.23
CA GLU A 433 -3.01 -10.85 -26.81
C GLU A 433 -2.71 -11.00 -25.31
N LEU A 434 -3.74 -10.98 -24.47
CA LEU A 434 -3.63 -11.11 -23.02
C LEU A 434 -3.14 -12.51 -22.58
N TYR A 435 -3.55 -13.59 -23.25
CA TYR A 435 -2.96 -14.91 -23.01
C TYR A 435 -1.49 -14.97 -23.44
N GLY A 436 -1.11 -14.27 -24.51
CA GLY A 436 0.29 -14.11 -24.90
C GLY A 436 1.12 -13.42 -23.82
N GLN A 437 0.59 -12.33 -23.22
CA GLN A 437 1.23 -11.64 -22.10
C GLN A 437 1.34 -12.55 -20.86
N ALA A 438 0.27 -13.25 -20.50
CA ALA A 438 0.27 -14.20 -19.39
C ALA A 438 1.30 -15.33 -19.59
N CYS A 439 1.40 -15.88 -20.81
CA CYS A 439 2.38 -16.90 -21.16
C CYS A 439 3.82 -16.38 -21.00
N ASN A 440 4.10 -15.18 -21.51
CA ASN A 440 5.43 -14.56 -21.38
C ASN A 440 5.78 -14.26 -19.92
N ALA A 441 4.79 -14.03 -19.07
CA ALA A 441 4.93 -13.85 -17.62
C ALA A 441 4.92 -15.18 -16.82
N GLY A 442 4.95 -16.34 -17.49
CA GLY A 442 5.12 -17.65 -16.85
C GLY A 442 3.85 -18.47 -16.63
N ASP A 443 2.67 -18.04 -17.12
CA ASP A 443 1.47 -18.88 -17.09
C ASP A 443 1.49 -19.90 -18.25
N GLU A 444 1.99 -21.10 -17.97
CA GLU A 444 2.06 -22.21 -18.93
C GLU A 444 0.69 -22.59 -19.52
N LYS A 445 -0.40 -22.42 -18.75
CA LYS A 445 -1.75 -22.71 -19.25
C LYS A 445 -2.17 -21.69 -20.30
N ALA A 446 -1.76 -20.43 -20.13
CA ALA A 446 -1.98 -19.38 -21.11
C ALA A 446 -1.20 -19.62 -22.41
N CYS A 447 -0.02 -20.25 -22.35
CA CYS A 447 0.77 -20.58 -23.55
C CYS A 447 0.04 -21.51 -24.53
N LYS A 448 -0.92 -22.32 -24.05
CA LYS A 448 -1.77 -23.18 -24.88
C LYS A 448 -2.97 -22.44 -25.48
N LYS A 449 -3.23 -21.22 -25.00
CA LYS A 449 -4.37 -20.37 -25.38
C LYS A 449 -3.93 -19.10 -26.17
N LYS A 450 -2.62 -18.88 -26.35
CA LYS A 450 -2.04 -17.71 -27.01
C LYS A 450 -2.15 -17.74 -28.54
#